data_AF-A0A1S6KZF5-F1
#
_entry.id   AF-A0A1S6KZF5-F1
#
_cell.length_a   1.000
_cell.length_b   1.000
_cell.length_c   1.000
_cell.angle_alpha   90.00
_cell.angle_beta   90.00
_cell.angle_gamma   90.00
#
_symmetry.space_group_name_H-M   'P 1'
#
loop_
_entity.id
_entity.type
_entity.pdbx_description
1 polymer ?
#
loop_
_entity_poly.entity_id
_entity_poly.type
_entity_poly.pdbx_seq_one_letter_code
_entity_poly.pdbx_strand_id
1 'polypeptide(L)'
;GSGTHLETETTPDKPSFFVSLTLPDLRHKRKLISRVVIGVDAVELRVDLLEKQSPEEVLEQTSILRDVANKPIIFTVRTESQGGRFPDDKRDKLVELYRLALKMGVDYLDVEVTVDDSTLQGIVDSRRHTRIIASHHDPHGTLSWTNASWVPFYNRAIQYGDVIKLVGSAKAINDNFDLIGFKSKMLASHKTPMIAINMGNTGRLSRVLNGFLTPVSHPELPFPAATGQMSATEIRQSLALLGEIEARKFYLFGKPISQSKSPALHNYLFGRTGLPHRYELLETDRIADVKAALHDAKFGGASVTIPLKQQVMELVDELTPAARIIGAVNTVLPLAAGSAHSIQRLLGDNTDWKGMAYTLKQGGVSAQELGGSALVVGSGGTARAAIFALHSMGFSPVHVTARDASKAKALVADFPDSYLVRVIASASEAVDLEECPRVIISTIPADKPVDAVVRGVLTQVLVLSPNPRGNGVLLDMAYKPSFTPVMQLAEEAGGWKLIPGLEVLAAQGCYQFELWTGITPLFNDAREAVLGIGMQKP
;
A
#
# COMPACT_ATOMS: atom_id res chain seq x y z
N GLY A 1 -15.19 5.04 14.25
CA GLY A 1 -14.66 6.41 14.35
C GLY A 1 -13.23 6.38 13.91
N SER A 2 -12.98 6.73 12.66
CA SER A 2 -11.65 6.78 12.04
C SER A 2 -11.01 8.12 12.36
N GLY A 3 -9.77 8.10 12.87
CA GLY A 3 -8.94 9.30 12.99
C GLY A 3 -8.91 10.05 11.66
N THR A 4 -8.87 11.38 11.73
CA THR A 4 -8.79 12.20 10.51
C THR A 4 -7.48 11.90 9.78
N HIS A 5 -7.48 11.88 8.44
CA HIS A 5 -6.28 11.63 7.62
C HIS A 5 -5.03 12.46 8.03
N LEU A 6 -5.22 13.60 8.72
CA LEU A 6 -4.13 14.40 9.29
C LEU A 6 -3.36 13.65 10.38
N GLU A 7 -4.04 12.93 11.30
CA GLU A 7 -3.37 12.22 12.40
C GLU A 7 -2.46 11.09 11.90
N THR A 8 -2.78 10.52 10.73
CA THR A 8 -1.92 9.56 10.02
C THR A 8 -0.80 10.22 9.19
N GLU A 9 -1.02 11.44 8.67
CA GLU A 9 -0.04 12.18 7.85
C GLU A 9 0.93 13.05 8.68
N THR A 10 0.63 13.33 9.95
CA THR A 10 1.47 14.16 10.85
C THR A 10 2.14 13.33 11.95
N THR A 11 2.48 12.07 11.67
CA THR A 11 3.53 11.46 12.50
C THR A 11 4.83 12.20 12.15
N PRO A 12 5.46 12.93 13.10
CA PRO A 12 6.63 13.77 12.80
C PRO A 12 7.82 13.01 12.18
N ASP A 13 7.78 11.67 12.26
CA ASP A 13 8.92 10.79 12.00
C ASP A 13 8.92 10.14 10.61
N LYS A 14 7.93 10.40 9.74
CA LYS A 14 7.88 9.81 8.39
C LYS A 14 7.74 10.86 7.29
N PRO A 15 8.62 10.85 6.27
CA PRO A 15 8.51 11.78 5.15
C PRO A 15 7.28 11.45 4.30
N SER A 16 6.56 12.48 3.87
CA SER A 16 5.42 12.39 2.97
C SER A 16 5.64 13.15 1.66
N PHE A 17 4.98 12.68 0.60
CA PHE A 17 5.21 13.11 -0.77
C PHE A 17 3.90 13.25 -1.53
N PHE A 18 3.90 14.10 -2.56
CA PHE A 18 2.89 14.04 -3.60
C PHE A 18 3.53 14.13 -4.97
N VAL A 19 3.02 13.34 -5.92
CA VAL A 19 3.54 13.38 -7.30
C VAL A 19 2.82 14.45 -8.11
N SER A 20 3.59 15.33 -8.75
CA SER A 20 3.06 16.36 -9.66
C SER A 20 2.84 15.79 -11.05
N LEU A 21 1.59 15.62 -11.48
CA LEU A 21 1.29 15.11 -12.83
C LEU A 21 1.56 16.20 -13.88
N THR A 22 2.34 15.86 -14.90
CA THR A 22 2.70 16.73 -16.03
C THR A 22 2.06 16.26 -17.35
N LEU A 23 0.94 15.54 -17.23
CA LEU A 23 0.21 14.95 -18.35
C LEU A 23 -0.81 15.96 -18.89
N PRO A 24 -0.89 16.18 -20.22
CA PRO A 24 -1.89 17.08 -20.81
C PRO A 24 -3.31 16.48 -20.80
N ASP A 25 -3.41 15.14 -20.69
CA ASP A 25 -4.66 14.37 -20.67
C ASP A 25 -4.41 13.04 -19.92
N LEU A 26 -5.31 12.71 -18.99
CA LEU A 26 -5.29 11.50 -18.17
C LEU A 26 -6.06 10.32 -18.79
N ARG A 27 -6.87 10.57 -19.84
CA ARG A 27 -7.56 9.51 -20.59
C ARG A 27 -6.55 8.49 -21.08
N HIS A 28 -6.89 7.21 -20.89
CA HIS A 28 -6.05 6.06 -21.25
C HIS A 28 -4.68 6.00 -20.53
N LYS A 29 -4.42 6.82 -19.50
CA LYS A 29 -3.16 6.81 -18.72
C LYS A 29 -3.22 5.95 -17.46
N ARG A 30 -4.23 5.08 -17.29
CA ARG A 30 -4.43 4.26 -16.08
C ARG A 30 -3.17 3.55 -15.60
N LYS A 31 -2.50 2.81 -16.50
CA LYS A 31 -1.27 2.06 -16.16
C LYS A 31 -0.14 2.96 -15.67
N LEU A 32 0.03 4.13 -16.30
CA LEU A 32 1.04 5.10 -15.92
C LEU A 32 0.71 5.73 -14.55
N ILE A 33 -0.53 6.18 -14.36
CA ILE A 33 -0.96 6.78 -13.08
C ILE A 33 -0.77 5.80 -11.93
N SER A 34 -1.17 4.53 -12.08
CA SER A 34 -0.96 3.50 -11.05
C SER A 34 0.51 3.27 -10.71
N ARG A 35 1.46 3.58 -11.62
CA ARG A 35 2.90 3.51 -11.37
C ARG A 35 3.45 4.75 -10.68
N VAL A 36 3.11 5.94 -11.18
CA VAL A 36 3.71 7.19 -10.67
C VAL A 36 3.25 7.54 -9.26
N VAL A 37 2.12 6.97 -8.80
CA VAL A 37 1.59 7.17 -7.44
C VAL A 37 2.18 6.21 -6.40
N ILE A 38 3.10 5.32 -6.78
CA ILE A 38 3.74 4.41 -5.82
C ILE A 38 4.64 5.22 -4.87
N GLY A 39 4.44 5.00 -3.57
CA GLY A 39 5.27 5.62 -2.54
C GLY A 39 5.08 7.13 -2.40
N VAL A 40 3.92 7.65 -2.84
CA VAL A 40 3.44 8.99 -2.49
C VAL A 40 2.11 8.92 -1.76
N ASP A 41 1.80 10.00 -1.05
CA ASP A 41 0.66 10.13 -0.16
C ASP A 41 -0.49 10.87 -0.83
N ALA A 42 -0.19 11.74 -1.80
CA ALA A 42 -1.18 12.43 -2.61
C ALA A 42 -0.74 12.54 -4.09
N VAL A 43 -1.67 12.93 -4.96
CA VAL A 43 -1.40 13.21 -6.38
C VAL A 43 -1.86 14.61 -6.74
N GLU A 44 -0.97 15.39 -7.35
CA GLU A 44 -1.28 16.75 -7.79
C GLU A 44 -1.72 16.76 -9.25
N LEU A 45 -2.94 17.23 -9.48
CA LEU A 45 -3.46 17.59 -10.80
C LEU A 45 -3.05 19.04 -11.12
N ARG A 46 -2.07 19.20 -12.00
CA ARG A 46 -1.69 20.51 -12.56
C ARG A 46 -2.63 20.90 -13.68
N VAL A 47 -3.70 21.59 -13.32
CA VAL A 47 -4.77 22.02 -14.24
C VAL A 47 -4.22 22.94 -15.33
N ASP A 48 -3.24 23.78 -14.98
CA ASP A 48 -2.56 24.65 -15.93
C ASP A 48 -1.80 23.90 -17.03
N LEU A 49 -1.46 22.62 -16.80
CA LEU A 49 -0.77 21.76 -17.77
C LEU A 49 -1.72 20.90 -18.63
N LEU A 50 -3.02 20.89 -18.32
CA LEU A 50 -4.02 20.21 -19.15
C LEU A 50 -4.16 20.91 -20.50
N GLU A 51 -4.41 20.13 -21.55
CA GLU A 51 -4.63 20.65 -22.91
C GLU A 51 -5.87 21.56 -22.97
N LYS A 52 -6.92 21.19 -22.23
CA LYS A 52 -8.17 21.95 -22.12
C LYS A 52 -8.50 22.21 -20.66
N GLN A 53 -8.91 23.44 -20.40
CA GLN A 53 -9.20 23.96 -19.05
C GLN A 53 -10.65 24.47 -18.96
N SER A 54 -11.59 23.85 -19.69
CA SER A 54 -13.01 24.12 -19.49
C SER A 54 -13.49 23.37 -18.23
N PRO A 55 -14.53 23.85 -17.54
CA PRO A 55 -15.03 23.18 -16.34
C PRO A 55 -15.38 21.70 -16.56
N GLU A 56 -15.95 21.35 -17.71
CA GLU A 56 -16.35 19.98 -18.05
C GLU A 56 -15.12 19.06 -18.20
N GLU A 57 -14.09 19.52 -18.92
CA GLU A 57 -12.87 18.74 -19.09
C GLU A 57 -12.18 18.54 -17.74
N VAL A 58 -12.03 19.61 -16.96
CA VAL A 58 -11.36 19.55 -15.65
C VAL A 58 -12.09 18.60 -14.70
N LEU A 59 -13.43 18.57 -14.75
CA LEU A 59 -14.26 17.62 -14.00
C LEU A 59 -14.01 16.18 -14.42
N GLU A 60 -13.98 15.90 -15.73
CA GLU A 60 -13.68 14.57 -16.26
C GLU A 60 -12.29 14.09 -15.83
N GLN A 61 -11.26 14.92 -16.03
CA GLN A 61 -9.87 14.61 -15.68
C GLN A 61 -9.71 14.35 -14.18
N THR A 62 -10.34 15.16 -13.32
CA THR A 62 -10.33 14.96 -11.87
C THR A 62 -11.03 13.65 -11.47
N SER A 63 -12.12 13.30 -12.14
CA SER A 63 -12.86 12.05 -11.89
C SER A 63 -12.05 10.81 -12.29
N ILE A 64 -11.38 10.84 -13.44
CA ILE A 64 -10.46 9.79 -13.88
C ILE A 64 -9.32 9.63 -12.86
N LEU A 65 -8.74 10.74 -12.41
CA LEU A 65 -7.64 10.71 -11.46
C LEU A 65 -8.07 10.06 -10.13
N ARG A 66 -9.26 10.39 -9.63
CA ARG A 66 -9.82 9.85 -8.40
C ARG A 66 -10.02 8.34 -8.47
N ASP A 67 -10.59 7.85 -9.58
CA ASP A 67 -10.81 6.41 -9.81
C ASP A 67 -9.49 5.62 -9.89
N VAL A 68 -8.48 6.19 -10.56
CA VAL A 68 -7.25 5.46 -10.86
C VAL A 68 -6.22 5.54 -9.74
N ALA A 69 -6.01 6.72 -9.16
CA ALA A 69 -4.94 6.94 -8.19
C ALA A 69 -5.26 6.34 -6.82
N ASN A 70 -6.54 6.38 -6.42
CA ASN A 70 -6.98 6.01 -5.06
C ASN A 70 -6.11 6.68 -3.97
N LYS A 71 -5.79 7.96 -4.18
CA LYS A 71 -5.00 8.83 -3.31
C LYS A 71 -5.70 10.19 -3.19
N PRO A 72 -5.48 10.92 -2.07
CA PRO A 72 -5.85 12.32 -1.97
C PRO A 72 -5.40 13.13 -3.19
N ILE A 73 -6.29 14.00 -3.68
CA ILE A 73 -6.01 14.86 -4.84
C ILE A 73 -5.65 16.26 -4.37
N ILE A 74 -4.51 16.76 -4.85
CA ILE A 74 -4.14 18.18 -4.79
C ILE A 74 -4.51 18.83 -6.12
N PHE A 75 -5.47 19.74 -6.09
CA PHE A 75 -5.88 20.51 -7.26
C PHE A 75 -5.07 21.80 -7.33
N THR A 76 -4.27 21.97 -8.39
CA THR A 76 -3.38 23.12 -8.53
C THR A 76 -3.62 23.82 -9.87
N VAL A 77 -3.90 25.12 -9.81
CA VAL A 77 -3.85 26.03 -10.98
C VAL A 77 -2.67 26.97 -10.76
N ARG A 78 -1.55 26.72 -11.43
CA ARG A 78 -0.31 27.52 -11.26
C ARG A 78 -0.22 28.59 -12.34
N THR A 79 -0.05 29.86 -11.96
CA THR A 79 0.06 30.95 -12.93
C THR A 79 1.46 31.08 -13.54
N GLU A 80 1.57 31.77 -14.68
CA GLU A 80 2.85 32.01 -15.38
C GLU A 80 3.88 32.71 -14.49
N SER A 81 3.49 33.78 -13.78
CA SER A 81 4.38 34.49 -12.84
C SER A 81 4.89 33.62 -11.69
N GLN A 82 4.19 32.53 -11.36
CA GLN A 82 4.59 31.54 -10.36
C GLN A 82 5.20 30.27 -10.96
N GLY A 83 5.53 30.26 -12.26
CA GLY A 83 6.22 29.15 -12.94
C GLY A 83 5.30 28.06 -13.50
N GLY A 84 4.02 28.36 -13.70
CA GLY A 84 3.04 27.51 -14.39
C GLY A 84 2.77 27.95 -15.81
N ARG A 85 1.59 27.57 -16.32
CA ARG A 85 1.12 27.94 -17.67
C ARG A 85 -0.24 28.65 -17.68
N PHE A 86 -0.83 28.92 -16.51
CA PHE A 86 -2.11 29.62 -16.45
C PHE A 86 -1.86 31.14 -16.57
N PRO A 87 -2.51 31.86 -17.51
CA PRO A 87 -2.26 33.28 -17.70
C PRO A 87 -2.63 34.12 -16.47
N ASP A 88 -1.74 35.02 -16.05
CA ASP A 88 -1.93 35.86 -14.86
C ASP A 88 -3.12 36.85 -14.99
N ASP A 89 -3.51 37.18 -16.22
CA ASP A 89 -4.61 38.12 -16.53
C ASP A 89 -6.00 37.48 -16.46
N LYS A 90 -6.10 36.14 -16.46
CA LYS A 90 -7.38 35.39 -16.46
C LYS A 90 -7.93 35.12 -15.06
N ARG A 91 -7.99 36.16 -14.22
CA ARG A 91 -8.39 36.05 -12.80
C ARG A 91 -9.78 35.47 -12.58
N ASP A 92 -10.78 35.90 -13.36
CA ASP A 92 -12.16 35.39 -13.21
C ASP A 92 -12.23 33.88 -13.47
N LYS A 93 -11.51 33.40 -14.48
CA LYS A 93 -11.41 31.98 -14.82
C LYS A 93 -10.64 31.20 -13.75
N LEU A 94 -9.59 31.79 -13.15
CA LEU A 94 -8.88 31.18 -12.02
C LEU A 94 -9.82 30.93 -10.84
N VAL A 95 -10.62 31.94 -10.47
CA VAL A 95 -11.61 31.84 -9.39
C VAL A 95 -12.71 30.83 -9.72
N GLU A 96 -13.14 30.76 -10.98
CA GLU A 96 -14.08 29.73 -11.46
C GLU A 96 -13.53 28.32 -11.24
N LEU A 97 -12.27 28.07 -11.62
CA LEU A 97 -11.61 26.78 -11.43
C LEU A 97 -11.44 26.43 -9.95
N TYR A 98 -11.11 27.40 -9.09
CA TYR A 98 -11.07 27.19 -7.64
C TYR A 98 -12.44 26.78 -7.08
N ARG A 99 -13.51 27.47 -7.47
CA ARG A 99 -14.88 27.13 -7.05
C ARG A 99 -15.30 25.75 -7.58
N LEU A 100 -14.88 25.39 -8.79
CA LEU A 100 -15.11 24.06 -9.35
C LEU A 100 -14.42 22.98 -8.50
N ALA A 101 -13.15 23.18 -8.12
CA ALA A 101 -12.42 22.26 -7.26
C ALA A 101 -13.13 22.00 -5.93
N LEU A 102 -13.61 23.06 -5.27
CA LEU A 102 -14.40 22.95 -4.04
C LEU A 102 -15.70 22.16 -4.24
N LYS A 103 -16.42 22.39 -5.35
CA LYS A 103 -17.64 21.63 -5.70
C LYS A 103 -17.34 20.16 -5.97
N MET A 104 -16.19 19.84 -6.54
CA MET A 104 -15.75 18.48 -6.80
C MET A 104 -15.31 17.73 -5.54
N GLY A 105 -15.15 18.42 -4.39
CA GLY A 105 -14.71 17.82 -3.14
C GLY A 105 -13.31 17.23 -3.23
N VAL A 106 -12.35 17.97 -3.80
CA VAL A 106 -10.93 17.58 -3.76
C VAL A 106 -10.40 17.65 -2.33
N ASP A 107 -9.43 16.80 -1.99
CA ASP A 107 -8.84 16.75 -0.65
C ASP A 107 -8.06 18.02 -0.33
N TYR A 108 -7.30 18.50 -1.30
CA TYR A 108 -6.47 19.69 -1.21
C TYR A 108 -6.69 20.62 -2.42
N LEU A 109 -6.73 21.92 -2.16
CA LEU A 109 -6.74 22.98 -3.16
C LEU A 109 -5.54 23.90 -2.95
N ASP A 110 -4.67 24.02 -3.96
CA ASP A 110 -3.55 24.96 -3.96
C ASP A 110 -4.04 26.34 -4.44
N VAL A 111 -3.99 27.32 -3.53
CA VAL A 111 -4.44 28.70 -3.76
C VAL A 111 -3.25 29.63 -3.60
N GLU A 112 -2.97 30.39 -4.65
CA GLU A 112 -1.87 31.35 -4.65
C GLU A 112 -2.20 32.54 -3.76
N VAL A 113 -1.33 32.85 -2.79
CA VAL A 113 -1.51 34.01 -1.90
C VAL A 113 -1.26 35.34 -2.61
N THR A 114 -1.03 35.36 -3.93
CA THR A 114 -0.91 36.57 -4.75
C THR A 114 -2.28 37.10 -5.18
N VAL A 115 -3.34 36.28 -5.13
CA VAL A 115 -4.72 36.74 -5.39
C VAL A 115 -5.17 37.70 -4.28
N ASP A 116 -6.23 38.48 -4.51
CA ASP A 116 -6.71 39.47 -3.55
C ASP A 116 -7.38 38.83 -2.32
N ASP A 117 -7.44 39.57 -1.21
CA ASP A 117 -7.95 39.06 0.06
C ASP A 117 -9.44 38.69 0.02
N SER A 118 -10.25 39.37 -0.80
CA SER A 118 -11.68 39.05 -0.93
C SER A 118 -11.89 37.68 -1.59
N THR A 119 -11.07 37.37 -2.59
CA THR A 119 -11.02 36.06 -3.23
C THR A 119 -10.54 34.98 -2.26
N LEU A 120 -9.44 35.21 -1.53
CA LEU A 120 -8.92 34.26 -0.54
C LEU A 120 -9.96 33.93 0.53
N GLN A 121 -10.59 34.96 1.11
CA GLN A 121 -11.61 34.76 2.13
C GLN A 121 -12.82 33.99 1.59
N GLY A 122 -13.29 34.34 0.38
CA GLY A 122 -14.41 33.64 -0.26
C GLY A 122 -14.14 32.14 -0.51
N ILE A 123 -12.89 31.78 -0.85
CA ILE A 123 -12.46 30.38 -0.99
C ILE A 123 -12.46 29.68 0.37
N VAL A 124 -11.87 30.30 1.39
CA VAL A 124 -11.79 29.74 2.75
C VAL A 124 -13.19 29.52 3.34
N ASP A 125 -14.09 30.47 3.17
CA ASP A 125 -15.48 30.37 3.66
C ASP A 125 -16.26 29.26 2.94
N SER A 126 -15.89 28.94 1.70
CA SER A 126 -16.57 27.95 0.86
C SER A 126 -15.94 26.55 0.89
N ARG A 127 -14.80 26.37 1.59
CA ARG A 127 -13.93 25.19 1.43
C ARG A 127 -14.52 23.86 1.90
N ARG A 128 -15.49 23.90 2.83
CA ARG A 128 -16.06 22.71 3.49
C ARG A 128 -14.95 21.79 4.06
N HIS A 129 -14.77 20.60 3.48
CA HIS A 129 -13.77 19.62 3.92
C HIS A 129 -12.46 19.70 3.12
N THR A 130 -12.43 20.47 2.03
CA THR A 130 -11.21 20.70 1.25
C THR A 130 -10.22 21.52 2.07
N ARG A 131 -8.97 21.05 2.13
CA ARG A 131 -7.88 21.77 2.78
C ARG A 131 -7.21 22.72 1.80
N ILE A 132 -6.86 23.90 2.29
CA ILE A 132 -6.23 24.94 1.48
C ILE A 132 -4.71 24.86 1.66
N ILE A 133 -4.00 24.63 0.56
CA ILE A 133 -2.56 24.83 0.46
C ILE A 133 -2.35 26.27 -0.01
N ALA A 134 -2.02 27.17 0.91
CA ALA A 134 -1.76 28.57 0.59
C ALA A 134 -0.32 28.72 0.08
N SER A 135 -0.16 29.03 -1.20
CA SER A 135 1.12 28.91 -1.90
C SER A 135 1.70 30.23 -2.41
N HIS A 136 3.03 30.33 -2.39
CA HIS A 136 3.78 31.36 -3.09
C HIS A 136 5.09 30.81 -3.66
N HIS A 137 5.41 31.16 -4.90
CA HIS A 137 6.61 30.79 -5.62
C HIS A 137 7.37 32.05 -6.04
N ASP A 138 8.68 32.05 -5.85
CA ASP A 138 9.60 33.09 -6.30
C ASP A 138 10.59 32.50 -7.31
N PRO A 139 10.14 32.20 -8.55
CA PRO A 139 10.97 31.55 -9.56
C PRO A 139 12.21 32.38 -9.92
N HIS A 140 12.12 33.70 -9.81
CA HIS A 140 13.21 34.64 -10.11
C HIS A 140 14.25 34.77 -8.97
N GLY A 141 13.99 34.22 -7.78
CA GLY A 141 14.90 34.29 -6.64
C GLY A 141 15.16 35.73 -6.19
N THR A 142 14.08 36.51 -6.09
CA THR A 142 14.07 37.90 -5.62
C THR A 142 13.92 38.02 -4.11
N LEU A 143 13.38 36.98 -3.46
CA LEU A 143 13.20 36.87 -2.01
C LEU A 143 14.38 36.13 -1.38
N SER A 144 14.60 36.35 -0.08
CA SER A 144 15.67 35.72 0.69
C SER A 144 15.16 35.17 2.01
N TRP A 145 15.57 33.94 2.35
CA TRP A 145 15.20 33.25 3.59
C TRP A 145 15.80 33.87 4.85
N THR A 146 16.86 34.68 4.71
CA THR A 146 17.58 35.30 5.85
C THR A 146 17.02 36.65 6.26
N ASN A 147 16.25 37.30 5.39
CA ASN A 147 15.63 38.60 5.66
C ASN A 147 14.10 38.49 5.75
N ALA A 148 13.42 39.62 5.94
CA ALA A 148 11.99 39.65 6.14
C ALA A 148 11.15 39.53 4.84
N SER A 149 11.76 39.33 3.66
CA SER A 149 11.04 39.39 2.38
C SER A 149 9.98 38.30 2.20
N TRP A 150 10.13 37.16 2.88
CA TRP A 150 9.11 36.09 2.89
C TRP A 150 7.97 36.33 3.88
N VAL A 151 8.16 37.21 4.88
CA VAL A 151 7.20 37.42 5.97
C VAL A 151 5.82 37.87 5.48
N PRO A 152 5.68 38.80 4.51
CA PRO A 152 4.36 39.17 3.98
C PRO A 152 3.59 37.97 3.41
N PHE A 153 4.25 37.12 2.62
CA PHE A 153 3.64 35.93 2.02
C PHE A 153 3.33 34.86 3.06
N TYR A 154 4.24 34.66 4.02
CA TYR A 154 4.01 33.77 5.15
C TYR A 154 2.78 34.19 5.97
N ASN A 155 2.64 35.48 6.29
CA ASN A 155 1.51 36.01 7.05
C ASN A 155 0.17 35.81 6.33
N ARG A 156 0.14 35.98 5.00
CA ARG A 156 -1.05 35.65 4.21
C ARG A 156 -1.29 34.14 4.20
N ALA A 157 -0.26 33.34 4.00
CA ALA A 157 -0.39 31.89 3.91
C ALA A 157 -0.89 31.26 5.23
N ILE A 158 -0.42 31.74 6.38
CA ILE A 158 -0.89 31.25 7.69
C ILE A 158 -2.32 31.70 8.00
N GLN A 159 -2.76 32.86 7.49
CA GLN A 159 -4.12 33.33 7.69
C GLN A 159 -5.14 32.49 6.92
N TYR A 160 -4.82 32.06 5.71
CA TYR A 160 -5.79 31.42 4.80
C TYR A 160 -5.56 29.91 4.56
N GLY A 161 -4.36 29.40 4.85
CA GLY A 161 -3.98 28.02 4.55
C GLY A 161 -4.08 27.06 5.73
N ASP A 162 -4.57 25.85 5.46
CA ASP A 162 -4.36 24.70 6.34
C ASP A 162 -2.93 24.14 6.20
N VAL A 163 -2.30 24.38 5.06
CA VAL A 163 -0.91 24.07 4.76
C VAL A 163 -0.26 25.29 4.11
N ILE A 164 0.94 25.66 4.57
CA ILE A 164 1.72 26.75 3.97
C ILE A 164 2.67 26.15 2.93
N LYS A 165 2.75 26.74 1.72
CA LYS A 165 3.68 26.30 0.67
C LYS A 165 4.50 27.46 0.13
N LEU A 166 5.76 27.59 0.56
CA LEU A 166 6.68 28.63 0.09
C LEU A 166 7.81 28.01 -0.74
N VAL A 167 8.00 28.50 -1.97
CA VAL A 167 8.96 27.93 -2.92
C VAL A 167 9.89 29.01 -3.44
N GLY A 168 11.15 28.97 -3.01
CA GLY A 168 12.20 29.89 -3.47
C GLY A 168 13.04 29.32 -4.60
N SER A 169 14.14 30.01 -4.94
CA SER A 169 15.15 29.57 -5.91
C SER A 169 16.53 29.59 -5.27
N ALA A 170 17.24 28.45 -5.25
CA ALA A 170 18.59 28.38 -4.70
C ALA A 170 19.65 28.76 -5.74
N LYS A 171 20.49 29.72 -5.39
CA LYS A 171 21.68 30.16 -6.14
C LYS A 171 22.96 29.52 -5.56
N ALA A 172 22.98 29.26 -4.26
CA ALA A 172 24.07 28.60 -3.55
C ALA A 172 23.55 27.50 -2.60
N ILE A 173 24.43 26.59 -2.18
CA ILE A 173 24.05 25.51 -1.26
C ILE A 173 23.54 26.06 0.08
N ASN A 174 24.07 27.20 0.53
CA ASN A 174 23.71 27.87 1.77
C ASN A 174 22.24 28.31 1.82
N ASP A 175 21.64 28.63 0.68
CA ASP A 175 20.23 29.02 0.59
C ASP A 175 19.29 27.91 1.11
N ASN A 176 19.73 26.64 1.09
CA ASN A 176 18.98 25.53 1.66
C ASN A 176 19.04 25.51 3.19
N PHE A 177 20.20 25.80 3.78
CA PHE A 177 20.35 25.88 5.23
C PHE A 177 19.57 27.07 5.79
N ASP A 178 19.59 28.21 5.08
CA ASP A 178 18.80 29.38 5.43
C ASP A 178 17.29 29.09 5.38
N LEU A 179 16.83 28.38 4.34
CA LEU A 179 15.45 27.91 4.24
C LEU A 179 15.07 27.00 5.42
N ILE A 180 15.92 26.04 5.77
CA ILE A 180 15.68 25.11 6.89
C ILE A 180 15.60 25.89 8.20
N GLY A 181 16.50 26.85 8.43
CA GLY A 181 16.46 27.73 9.60
C GLY A 181 15.17 28.55 9.67
N PHE A 182 14.73 29.11 8.54
CA PHE A 182 13.45 29.80 8.42
C PHE A 182 12.27 28.88 8.77
N LYS A 183 12.20 27.69 8.15
CA LYS A 183 11.14 26.70 8.37
C LYS A 183 11.04 26.29 9.84
N SER A 184 12.17 25.95 10.46
CA SER A 184 12.23 25.56 11.87
C SER A 184 11.74 26.67 12.80
N LYS A 185 12.13 27.92 12.54
CA LYS A 185 11.66 29.09 13.31
C LYS A 185 10.14 29.30 13.18
N MET A 186 9.60 29.14 11.97
CA MET A 186 8.17 29.30 11.72
C MET A 186 7.33 28.19 12.39
N LEU A 187 7.77 26.93 12.28
CA LEU A 187 7.09 25.78 12.91
C LEU A 187 7.18 25.79 14.44
N ALA A 188 8.23 26.40 15.01
CA ALA A 188 8.30 26.62 16.46
C ALA A 188 7.25 27.65 16.94
N SER A 189 6.82 28.55 16.05
CA SER A 189 5.89 29.64 16.39
C SER A 189 4.43 29.28 16.10
N HIS A 190 4.18 28.40 15.12
CA HIS A 190 2.85 28.09 14.63
C HIS A 190 2.70 26.60 14.30
N LYS A 191 1.50 26.04 14.54
CA LYS A 191 1.21 24.62 14.31
C LYS A 191 0.85 24.27 12.87
N THR A 192 0.64 25.26 12.00
CA THR A 192 0.27 25.03 10.60
C THR A 192 1.44 24.36 9.87
N PRO A 193 1.24 23.16 9.28
CA PRO A 193 2.30 22.45 8.59
C PRO A 193 2.78 23.22 7.35
N MET A 194 4.04 23.02 6.99
CA MET A 194 4.72 23.82 5.98
C MET A 194 5.50 22.97 4.98
N ILE A 195 5.25 23.21 3.70
CA ILE A 195 6.07 22.83 2.56
C ILE A 195 6.99 24.03 2.26
N ALA A 196 8.29 23.84 2.43
CA ALA A 196 9.28 24.88 2.10
C ALA A 196 10.42 24.23 1.32
N ILE A 197 10.62 24.69 0.08
CA ILE A 197 11.64 24.14 -0.82
C ILE A 197 12.25 25.23 -1.70
N ASN A 198 13.44 24.95 -2.21
CA ASN A 198 14.10 25.73 -3.25
C ASN A 198 14.04 24.99 -4.60
N MET A 199 13.79 25.75 -5.67
CA MET A 199 13.94 25.32 -7.05
C MET A 199 15.42 25.31 -7.48
N GLY A 200 15.68 24.64 -8.60
CA GLY A 200 17.02 24.53 -9.19
C GLY A 200 17.79 23.32 -8.65
N ASN A 201 18.85 22.92 -9.38
CA ASN A 201 19.67 21.77 -8.99
C ASN A 201 20.35 21.97 -7.63
N THR A 202 20.79 23.21 -7.34
CA THR A 202 21.34 23.62 -6.05
C THR A 202 20.32 23.48 -4.91
N GLY A 203 19.02 23.56 -5.23
CA GLY A 203 17.91 23.47 -4.28
C GLY A 203 17.53 22.06 -3.85
N ARG A 204 18.12 21.00 -4.46
CA ARG A 204 17.75 19.60 -4.20
C ARG A 204 17.81 19.21 -2.72
N LEU A 205 18.77 19.74 -1.96
CA LEU A 205 18.90 19.46 -0.52
C LEU A 205 17.66 19.89 0.27
N SER A 206 17.07 21.05 -0.06
CA SER A 206 15.84 21.51 0.61
C SER A 206 14.65 20.57 0.35
N ARG A 207 14.59 19.91 -0.83
CA ARG A 207 13.55 18.92 -1.12
C ARG A 207 13.74 17.65 -0.29
N VAL A 208 14.99 17.22 -0.13
CA VAL A 208 15.32 16.07 0.73
C VAL A 208 14.89 16.34 2.17
N LEU A 209 15.21 17.52 2.70
CA LEU A 209 14.98 17.88 4.10
C LEU A 209 13.61 18.53 4.38
N ASN A 210 12.73 18.63 3.39
CA ASN A 210 11.41 19.23 3.59
C ASN A 210 10.50 18.34 4.47
N GLY A 211 10.53 17.02 4.29
CA GLY A 211 9.79 16.07 5.13
C GLY A 211 8.29 15.99 4.85
N PHE A 212 7.54 17.09 4.93
CA PHE A 212 6.07 17.10 4.82
C PHE A 212 5.59 17.46 3.41
N LEU A 213 4.79 16.59 2.79
CA LEU A 213 4.17 16.76 1.46
C LEU A 213 5.14 17.35 0.43
N THR A 214 6.30 16.71 0.28
CA THR A 214 7.29 17.17 -0.69
C THR A 214 6.79 16.90 -2.12
N PRO A 215 6.72 17.91 -3.01
CA PRO A 215 6.37 17.69 -4.40
C PRO A 215 7.47 16.92 -5.11
N VAL A 216 7.14 15.75 -5.67
CA VAL A 216 8.06 14.85 -6.37
C VAL A 216 7.71 14.65 -7.84
N SER A 217 8.71 14.28 -8.63
CA SER A 217 8.56 13.81 -10.00
C SER A 217 8.50 12.28 -10.04
N HIS A 218 8.37 11.71 -11.23
CA HIS A 218 8.55 10.28 -11.46
C HIS A 218 9.25 10.06 -12.82
N PRO A 219 10.20 9.12 -12.96
CA PRO A 219 10.94 8.91 -14.22
C PRO A 219 10.08 8.58 -15.44
N GLU A 220 8.88 8.03 -15.23
CA GLU A 220 7.93 7.70 -16.30
C GLU A 220 7.01 8.87 -16.70
N LEU A 221 7.07 10.01 -15.99
CA LEU A 221 6.37 11.21 -16.42
C LEU A 221 7.16 11.90 -17.55
N PRO A 222 6.48 12.61 -18.48
CA PRO A 222 7.14 13.22 -19.64
C PRO A 222 8.27 14.19 -19.27
N PHE A 223 8.08 14.95 -18.20
CA PHE A 223 9.06 15.89 -17.64
C PHE A 223 8.73 16.19 -16.17
N PRO A 224 9.69 16.67 -15.36
CA PRO A 224 9.44 17.13 -14.00
C PRO A 224 8.64 18.44 -14.01
N ALA A 225 7.77 18.65 -13.01
CA ALA A 225 6.94 19.85 -12.92
C ALA A 225 7.74 21.13 -12.57
N ALA A 226 8.96 20.98 -12.03
CA ALA A 226 9.87 22.08 -11.71
C ALA A 226 11.34 21.63 -11.80
N THR A 227 12.24 22.57 -12.10
CA THR A 227 13.69 22.30 -12.15
C THR A 227 14.23 21.83 -10.79
N GLY A 228 15.05 20.78 -10.80
CA GLY A 228 15.63 20.18 -9.61
C GLY A 228 14.67 19.28 -8.82
N GLN A 229 13.48 18.97 -9.35
CA GLN A 229 12.54 18.05 -8.70
C GLN A 229 13.07 16.61 -8.75
N MET A 230 13.01 15.94 -7.59
CA MET A 230 13.43 14.55 -7.40
C MET A 230 12.21 13.65 -7.28
N SER A 231 12.37 12.37 -7.59
CA SER A 231 11.38 11.35 -7.28
C SER A 231 11.34 11.02 -5.79
N ALA A 232 10.22 10.46 -5.31
CA ALA A 232 10.12 10.00 -3.92
C ALA A 232 11.20 8.95 -3.57
N THR A 233 11.55 8.08 -4.52
CA THR A 233 12.62 7.09 -4.37
C THR A 233 13.99 7.74 -4.18
N GLU A 234 14.35 8.73 -5.01
CA GLU A 234 15.62 9.45 -4.85
C GLU A 234 15.70 10.23 -3.53
N ILE A 235 14.59 10.82 -3.08
CA ILE A 235 14.55 11.52 -1.79
C ILE A 235 14.73 10.52 -0.64
N ARG A 236 14.03 9.38 -0.64
CA ARG A 236 14.22 8.34 0.38
C ARG A 236 15.64 7.80 0.42
N GLN A 237 16.26 7.58 -0.74
CA GLN A 237 17.68 7.18 -0.82
C GLN A 237 18.59 8.26 -0.23
N SER A 238 18.32 9.53 -0.52
CA SER A 238 19.10 10.65 0.03
C SER A 238 18.94 10.76 1.54
N LEU A 239 17.71 10.61 2.06
CA LEU A 239 17.44 10.57 3.50
C LEU A 239 18.15 9.38 4.17
N ALA A 240 18.20 8.22 3.53
CA ALA A 240 18.95 7.08 4.03
C ALA A 240 20.47 7.35 4.09
N LEU A 241 21.03 8.03 3.08
CA LEU A 241 22.45 8.42 3.07
C LEU A 241 22.78 9.46 4.16
N LEU A 242 21.82 10.32 4.51
CA LEU A 242 21.96 11.31 5.58
C LEU A 242 21.69 10.73 6.98
N GLY A 243 21.22 9.49 7.09
CA GLY A 243 20.88 8.84 8.36
C GLY A 243 19.47 9.17 8.89
N GLU A 244 18.68 9.96 8.15
CA GLU A 244 17.29 10.30 8.50
C GLU A 244 16.33 9.12 8.33
N ILE A 245 16.65 8.17 7.44
CA ILE A 245 15.98 6.86 7.36
C ILE A 245 16.99 5.79 7.78
N GLU A 246 16.84 5.31 9.01
CA GLU A 246 17.69 4.25 9.54
C GLU A 246 17.40 2.90 8.86
N ALA A 247 18.46 2.15 8.54
CA ALA A 247 18.34 0.78 8.04
C ALA A 247 17.77 -0.14 9.12
N ARG A 248 16.70 -0.86 8.78
CA ARG A 248 16.03 -1.86 9.61
C ARG A 248 16.23 -3.26 9.03
N LYS A 249 16.17 -4.27 9.90
CA LYS A 249 16.26 -5.69 9.56
C LYS A 249 14.87 -6.30 9.56
N PHE A 250 14.58 -7.02 8.49
CA PHE A 250 13.37 -7.79 8.32
C PHE A 250 13.71 -9.26 8.21
N TYR A 251 12.85 -10.13 8.73
CA TYR A 251 13.14 -11.56 8.81
C TYR A 251 12.01 -12.42 8.26
N LEU A 252 12.35 -13.58 7.70
CA LEU A 252 11.46 -14.73 7.63
C LEU A 252 11.83 -15.73 8.73
N PHE A 253 10.92 -15.98 9.66
CA PHE A 253 11.04 -17.04 10.67
C PHE A 253 10.31 -18.31 10.23
N GLY A 254 10.94 -19.46 10.40
CA GLY A 254 10.34 -20.78 10.14
C GLY A 254 11.37 -21.80 9.69
N LYS A 255 10.93 -23.02 9.38
CA LYS A 255 11.80 -24.11 8.93
C LYS A 255 11.01 -25.20 8.19
N PRO A 256 11.45 -25.66 7.01
CA PRO A 256 12.57 -25.16 6.19
C PRO A 256 12.19 -23.92 5.37
N ILE A 257 13.12 -22.98 5.20
CA ILE A 257 12.91 -21.70 4.48
C ILE A 257 14.04 -21.30 3.54
N SER A 258 15.13 -22.09 3.43
CA SER A 258 16.25 -21.85 2.51
C SER A 258 15.86 -21.54 1.06
N GLN A 259 14.71 -22.08 0.65
CA GLN A 259 14.17 -21.99 -0.69
C GLN A 259 13.03 -20.98 -0.87
N SER A 260 12.77 -20.15 0.16
CA SER A 260 11.74 -19.11 0.15
C SER A 260 12.07 -17.99 -0.83
N LYS A 261 11.03 -17.40 -1.42
CA LYS A 261 11.12 -16.24 -2.32
C LYS A 261 10.90 -14.90 -1.61
N SER A 262 10.52 -14.91 -0.32
CA SER A 262 10.30 -13.68 0.45
C SER A 262 11.51 -12.73 0.49
N PRO A 263 12.77 -13.21 0.62
CA PRO A 263 13.93 -12.30 0.57
C PRO A 263 14.09 -11.62 -0.78
N ALA A 264 13.85 -12.33 -1.89
CA ALA A 264 13.94 -11.74 -3.23
C ALA A 264 12.86 -10.66 -3.42
N LEU A 265 11.62 -10.97 -3.02
CA LEU A 265 10.49 -10.04 -3.06
C LEU A 265 10.78 -8.76 -2.26
N HIS A 266 11.04 -8.88 -0.97
CA HIS A 266 11.12 -7.72 -0.09
C HIS A 266 12.37 -6.87 -0.35
N ASN A 267 13.53 -7.49 -0.61
CA ASN A 267 14.73 -6.72 -0.96
C ASN A 267 14.59 -5.99 -2.31
N TYR A 268 13.90 -6.60 -3.28
CA TYR A 268 13.58 -5.92 -4.54
C TYR A 268 12.68 -4.69 -4.31
N LEU A 269 11.62 -4.85 -3.51
CA LEU A 269 10.70 -3.74 -3.20
C LEU A 269 11.37 -2.63 -2.37
N PHE A 270 12.24 -2.97 -1.40
CA PHE A 270 13.05 -1.98 -0.69
C PHE A 270 13.95 -1.19 -1.66
N GLY A 271 14.63 -1.88 -2.57
CA GLY A 271 15.44 -1.24 -3.62
C GLY A 271 14.63 -0.32 -4.52
N ARG A 272 13.47 -0.79 -5.03
CA ARG A 272 12.58 -0.01 -5.90
C ARG A 272 12.03 1.25 -5.24
N THR A 273 11.75 1.17 -3.94
CA THR A 273 11.19 2.29 -3.16
C THR A 273 12.27 3.18 -2.57
N GLY A 274 13.54 2.80 -2.64
CA GLY A 274 14.66 3.58 -2.12
C GLY A 274 14.87 3.45 -0.61
N LEU A 275 14.29 2.41 0.01
CA LEU A 275 14.43 2.14 1.43
C LEU A 275 15.72 1.35 1.71
N PRO A 276 16.47 1.67 2.79
CA PRO A 276 17.75 1.04 3.10
C PRO A 276 17.63 -0.28 3.88
N HIS A 277 16.44 -0.86 3.93
CA HIS A 277 16.14 -2.03 4.74
C HIS A 277 16.70 -3.31 4.10
N ARG A 278 16.92 -4.33 4.92
CA ARG A 278 17.32 -5.67 4.44
C ARG A 278 16.38 -6.74 4.98
N TYR A 279 16.04 -7.67 4.10
CA TYR A 279 15.24 -8.84 4.42
C TYR A 279 16.10 -10.10 4.38
N GLU A 280 16.11 -10.86 5.48
CA GLU A 280 16.95 -12.03 5.68
C GLU A 280 16.15 -13.27 6.11
N LEU A 281 16.74 -14.44 5.93
CA LEU A 281 16.20 -15.69 6.46
C LEU A 281 16.75 -15.92 7.85
N LEU A 282 15.90 -16.25 8.81
CA LEU A 282 16.30 -16.80 10.09
C LEU A 282 15.60 -18.16 10.24
N GLU A 283 16.28 -19.20 9.77
CA GLU A 283 15.74 -20.57 9.77
C GLU A 283 15.81 -21.16 11.17
N THR A 284 14.65 -21.38 11.79
CA THR A 284 14.53 -21.93 13.15
C THR A 284 13.15 -22.54 13.37
N ASP A 285 13.09 -23.52 14.25
CA ASP A 285 11.87 -24.07 14.86
C ASP A 285 11.77 -23.72 16.35
N ARG A 286 12.72 -22.92 16.88
CA ARG A 286 12.80 -22.53 18.29
C ARG A 286 12.25 -21.12 18.50
N ILE A 287 11.21 -21.01 19.32
CA ILE A 287 10.59 -19.72 19.66
C ILE A 287 11.55 -18.75 20.38
N ALA A 288 12.57 -19.27 21.07
CA ALA A 288 13.59 -18.45 21.74
C ALA A 288 14.44 -17.62 20.75
N ASP A 289 14.77 -18.19 19.58
CA ASP A 289 15.56 -17.51 18.56
C ASP A 289 14.74 -16.38 17.93
N VAL A 290 13.44 -16.62 17.72
CA VAL A 290 12.47 -15.60 17.27
C VAL A 290 12.42 -14.45 18.28
N LYS A 291 12.25 -14.76 19.56
CA LYS A 291 12.20 -13.75 20.63
C LYS A 291 13.45 -12.87 20.65
N ALA A 292 14.64 -13.46 20.49
CA ALA A 292 15.89 -12.69 20.46
C ALA A 292 15.93 -11.71 19.27
N ALA A 293 15.49 -12.14 18.08
CA ALA A 293 15.43 -11.28 16.90
C ALA A 293 14.39 -10.16 17.01
N LEU A 294 13.24 -10.43 17.62
CA LEU A 294 12.18 -9.43 17.86
C LEU A 294 12.61 -8.32 18.83
N HIS A 295 13.63 -8.53 19.66
CA HIS A 295 14.18 -7.53 20.58
C HIS A 295 15.39 -6.75 20.02
N ASP A 296 15.83 -7.01 18.77
CA ASP A 296 16.88 -6.20 18.13
C ASP A 296 16.38 -4.77 17.91
N ALA A 297 17.15 -3.75 18.33
CA ALA A 297 16.78 -2.35 18.15
C ALA A 297 16.59 -1.94 16.67
N LYS A 298 17.17 -2.70 15.74
CA LYS A 298 17.01 -2.52 14.29
C LYS A 298 15.88 -3.37 13.70
N PHE A 299 15.10 -4.09 14.50
CA PHE A 299 13.96 -4.87 14.01
C PHE A 299 12.93 -3.97 13.32
N GLY A 300 12.64 -4.27 12.05
CA GLY A 300 11.66 -3.54 11.24
C GLY A 300 10.34 -4.29 11.06
N GLY A 301 10.34 -5.61 11.23
CA GLY A 301 9.21 -6.49 11.00
C GLY A 301 9.65 -7.89 10.58
N ALA A 302 8.73 -8.85 10.57
CA ALA A 302 9.03 -10.19 10.11
C ALA A 302 7.83 -10.89 9.50
N SER A 303 8.06 -11.69 8.46
CA SER A 303 7.14 -12.75 8.08
C SER A 303 7.38 -13.98 8.96
N VAL A 304 6.32 -14.74 9.22
CA VAL A 304 6.37 -16.00 9.97
C VAL A 304 5.73 -17.10 9.14
N THR A 305 6.43 -18.22 9.00
CA THR A 305 5.93 -19.41 8.31
C THR A 305 5.93 -20.64 9.22
N ILE A 306 5.57 -21.79 8.67
CA ILE A 306 5.56 -23.07 9.36
C ILE A 306 6.94 -23.32 10.02
N PRO A 307 6.99 -23.82 11.27
CA PRO A 307 5.88 -24.21 12.15
C PRO A 307 5.43 -23.12 13.15
N LEU A 308 5.92 -21.88 13.02
CA LEU A 308 5.91 -20.89 14.10
C LEU A 308 4.66 -19.99 14.16
N LYS A 309 3.75 -20.06 13.18
CA LYS A 309 2.63 -19.10 13.04
C LYS A 309 1.71 -19.01 14.27
N GLN A 310 1.56 -20.09 15.03
CA GLN A 310 0.76 -20.08 16.25
C GLN A 310 1.59 -19.69 17.48
N GLN A 311 2.82 -20.22 17.60
CA GLN A 311 3.70 -19.95 18.74
C GLN A 311 4.11 -18.47 18.84
N VAL A 312 4.30 -17.79 17.70
CA VAL A 312 4.66 -16.37 17.69
C VAL A 312 3.58 -15.45 18.29
N MET A 313 2.33 -15.93 18.39
CA MET A 313 1.25 -15.18 19.02
C MET A 313 1.52 -14.89 20.51
N GLU A 314 2.34 -15.72 21.17
CA GLU A 314 2.76 -15.54 22.56
C GLU A 314 3.85 -14.47 22.72
N LEU A 315 4.48 -14.05 21.62
CA LEU A 315 5.58 -13.07 21.62
C LEU A 315 5.15 -11.66 21.21
N VAL A 316 3.92 -11.49 20.72
CA VAL A 316 3.39 -10.18 20.30
C VAL A 316 2.46 -9.60 21.36
N ASP A 317 2.42 -8.27 21.47
CA ASP A 317 1.62 -7.57 22.47
C ASP A 317 0.17 -7.37 22.01
N GLU A 318 -0.03 -7.20 20.71
CA GLU A 318 -1.34 -6.99 20.09
C GLU A 318 -1.56 -7.95 18.92
N LEU A 319 -2.83 -8.27 18.69
CA LEU A 319 -3.28 -9.05 17.53
C LEU A 319 -4.36 -8.26 16.80
N THR A 320 -4.28 -8.20 15.48
CA THR A 320 -5.39 -7.68 14.67
C THR A 320 -6.64 -8.56 14.85
N PRO A 321 -7.85 -8.01 14.61
CA PRO A 321 -9.07 -8.81 14.66
C PRO A 321 -9.01 -10.05 13.77
N ALA A 322 -8.43 -9.93 12.57
CA ALA A 322 -8.24 -11.04 11.65
C ALA A 322 -7.29 -12.10 12.22
N ALA A 323 -6.10 -11.72 12.71
CA ALA A 323 -5.15 -12.67 13.28
C ALA A 323 -5.69 -13.41 14.51
N ARG A 324 -6.52 -12.74 15.32
CA ARG A 324 -7.19 -13.34 16.49
C ARG A 324 -8.19 -14.41 16.09
N ILE A 325 -9.06 -14.14 15.13
CA ILE A 325 -10.06 -15.12 14.63
C ILE A 325 -9.35 -16.27 13.91
N ILE A 326 -8.35 -15.95 13.07
CA ILE A 326 -7.58 -16.96 12.36
C ILE A 326 -6.78 -17.84 13.33
N GLY A 327 -6.38 -17.33 14.51
CA GLY A 327 -5.56 -18.07 15.46
C GLY A 327 -4.17 -18.41 14.91
N ALA A 328 -3.64 -17.54 14.04
CA ALA A 328 -2.29 -17.65 13.48
C ALA A 328 -1.78 -16.29 12.98
N VAL A 329 -0.50 -16.01 13.20
CA VAL A 329 0.21 -14.81 12.76
C VAL A 329 1.23 -15.19 11.69
N ASN A 330 1.20 -14.51 10.54
CA ASN A 330 2.24 -14.62 9.52
C ASN A 330 3.07 -13.34 9.37
N THR A 331 2.71 -12.27 10.07
CA THR A 331 3.30 -10.93 9.92
C THR A 331 3.42 -10.29 11.29
N VAL A 332 4.65 -9.95 11.69
CA VAL A 332 4.96 -9.20 12.89
C VAL A 332 5.49 -7.83 12.48
N LEU A 333 5.04 -6.79 13.17
CA LEU A 333 5.54 -5.43 12.96
C LEU A 333 5.64 -4.69 14.30
N PRO A 334 6.64 -3.82 14.45
CA PRO A 334 6.70 -2.94 15.60
C PRO A 334 5.58 -1.90 15.53
N LEU A 335 4.92 -1.67 16.66
CA LEU A 335 4.06 -0.51 16.85
C LEU A 335 4.94 0.73 17.05
N ALA A 336 4.41 1.90 16.68
CA ALA A 336 5.11 3.17 16.91
C ALA A 336 5.54 3.25 18.38
N ALA A 337 6.84 3.50 18.59
CA ALA A 337 7.37 3.62 19.94
C ALA A 337 6.67 4.78 20.65
N GLY A 338 6.38 4.59 21.95
CA GLY A 338 6.07 5.72 22.82
C GLY A 338 7.33 6.54 23.09
N SER A 339 7.43 7.16 24.27
CA SER A 339 8.65 7.87 24.69
C SER A 339 9.92 7.02 24.48
N ALA A 340 11.07 7.67 24.32
CA ALA A 340 12.39 7.07 24.07
C ALA A 340 12.85 5.99 25.08
N HIS A 341 12.07 5.68 26.11
CA HIS A 341 12.37 4.68 27.15
C HIS A 341 11.32 3.55 27.22
N SER A 342 10.33 3.51 26.30
CA SER A 342 9.36 2.43 26.26
C SER A 342 9.89 1.21 25.50
N ILE A 343 9.64 0.02 26.03
CA ILE A 343 9.84 -1.25 25.32
C ILE A 343 9.02 -1.21 24.03
N GLN A 344 9.64 -1.57 22.90
CA GLN A 344 8.97 -1.63 21.61
C GLN A 344 7.86 -2.67 21.65
N ARG A 345 6.62 -2.23 21.43
CA ARG A 345 5.46 -3.13 21.37
C ARG A 345 5.33 -3.72 19.97
N LEU A 346 4.81 -4.94 19.89
CA LEU A 346 4.69 -5.71 18.65
C LEU A 346 3.23 -6.03 18.34
N LEU A 347 2.87 -5.89 17.07
CA LEU A 347 1.58 -6.30 16.53
C LEU A 347 1.78 -7.57 15.68
N GLY A 348 0.92 -8.56 15.89
CA GLY A 348 0.74 -9.70 15.00
C GLY A 348 -0.46 -9.52 14.08
N ASP A 349 -0.22 -9.62 12.77
CA ASP A 349 -1.25 -9.68 11.73
C ASP A 349 -1.15 -10.97 10.90
N ASN A 350 -2.17 -11.21 10.09
CA ASN A 350 -2.21 -12.28 9.11
C ASN A 350 -2.51 -11.69 7.72
N THR A 351 -1.58 -11.78 6.79
CA THR A 351 -1.73 -11.34 5.39
C THR A 351 -1.98 -12.50 4.43
N ASP A 352 -1.94 -13.77 4.87
CA ASP A 352 -2.22 -14.92 4.00
C ASP A 352 -3.63 -14.81 3.43
N TRP A 353 -4.62 -14.52 4.29
CA TRP A 353 -6.02 -14.42 3.85
C TRP A 353 -6.24 -13.26 2.85
N LYS A 354 -5.53 -12.14 3.04
CA LYS A 354 -5.54 -11.00 2.10
C LYS A 354 -4.96 -11.41 0.75
N GLY A 355 -3.85 -12.15 0.76
CA GLY A 355 -3.23 -12.70 -0.45
C GLY A 355 -4.14 -13.68 -1.19
N MET A 356 -4.75 -14.63 -0.48
CA MET A 356 -5.71 -15.57 -1.04
C MET A 356 -6.91 -14.84 -1.65
N ALA A 357 -7.54 -13.93 -0.90
CA ALA A 357 -8.70 -13.19 -1.38
C ALA A 357 -8.36 -12.32 -2.60
N TYR A 358 -7.20 -11.66 -2.61
CA TYR A 358 -6.74 -10.88 -3.77
C TYR A 358 -6.58 -11.78 -5.00
N THR A 359 -5.85 -12.89 -4.88
CA THR A 359 -5.58 -13.78 -6.02
C THR A 359 -6.85 -14.44 -6.56
N LEU A 360 -7.78 -14.85 -5.70
CA LEU A 360 -9.07 -15.39 -6.11
C LEU A 360 -9.89 -14.33 -6.85
N LYS A 361 -9.97 -13.08 -6.35
CA LYS A 361 -10.65 -11.98 -7.05
C LYS A 361 -10.03 -11.69 -8.41
N GLN A 362 -8.70 -11.65 -8.53
CA GLN A 362 -8.01 -11.53 -9.83
C GLN A 362 -8.26 -12.76 -10.73
N GLY A 363 -8.52 -13.91 -10.11
CA GLY A 363 -8.99 -15.12 -10.76
C GLY A 363 -10.41 -15.05 -11.32
N GLY A 364 -11.17 -13.98 -11.05
CA GLY A 364 -12.58 -13.85 -11.42
C GLY A 364 -13.54 -14.54 -10.45
N VAL A 365 -13.09 -14.81 -9.22
CA VAL A 365 -13.92 -15.47 -8.19
C VAL A 365 -14.83 -14.44 -7.52
N SER A 366 -16.13 -14.67 -7.66
CA SER A 366 -17.19 -13.94 -6.93
C SER A 366 -18.20 -14.94 -6.36
N ALA A 367 -18.47 -14.87 -5.05
CA ALA A 367 -19.46 -15.75 -4.40
C ALA A 367 -20.87 -15.56 -4.99
N GLN A 368 -21.20 -14.35 -5.42
CA GLN A 368 -22.49 -14.03 -6.05
C GLN A 368 -22.68 -14.75 -7.40
N GLU A 369 -21.58 -14.98 -8.13
CA GLU A 369 -21.60 -15.59 -9.46
C GLU A 369 -21.41 -17.11 -9.41
N LEU A 370 -20.58 -17.59 -8.50
CA LEU A 370 -20.18 -19.01 -8.41
C LEU A 370 -21.05 -19.85 -7.48
N GLY A 371 -21.89 -19.24 -6.64
CA GLY A 371 -22.62 -19.94 -5.59
C GLY A 371 -21.89 -19.93 -4.24
N GLY A 372 -22.60 -20.35 -3.19
CA GLY A 372 -22.22 -20.10 -1.81
C GLY A 372 -21.07 -20.95 -1.29
N SER A 373 -20.93 -22.22 -1.67
CA SER A 373 -20.01 -23.13 -0.96
C SER A 373 -18.57 -23.17 -1.49
N ALA A 374 -17.62 -23.40 -0.57
CA ALA A 374 -16.19 -23.54 -0.86
C ALA A 374 -15.54 -24.66 -0.03
N LEU A 375 -14.36 -25.14 -0.43
CA LEU A 375 -13.63 -26.23 0.24
C LEU A 375 -12.21 -25.80 0.59
N VAL A 376 -11.79 -26.11 1.82
CA VAL A 376 -10.41 -26.00 2.29
C VAL A 376 -9.84 -27.39 2.52
N VAL A 377 -8.68 -27.66 1.95
CA VAL A 377 -7.95 -28.92 2.12
C VAL A 377 -6.76 -28.72 3.04
N GLY A 378 -6.76 -29.38 4.19
CA GLY A 378 -5.73 -29.30 5.23
C GLY A 378 -6.27 -28.79 6.58
N SER A 379 -5.41 -28.84 7.60
CA SER A 379 -5.77 -28.49 8.99
C SER A 379 -4.71 -27.66 9.74
N GLY A 380 -3.80 -27.00 9.00
CA GLY A 380 -2.75 -26.14 9.56
C GLY A 380 -3.13 -24.67 9.69
N GLY A 381 -2.19 -23.82 10.09
CA GLY A 381 -2.40 -22.36 10.19
C GLY A 381 -2.83 -21.71 8.87
N THR A 382 -2.32 -22.21 7.74
CA THR A 382 -2.74 -21.74 6.40
C THR A 382 -4.19 -22.10 6.09
N ALA A 383 -4.69 -23.25 6.57
CA ALA A 383 -6.10 -23.66 6.40
C ALA A 383 -7.04 -22.71 7.15
N ARG A 384 -6.64 -22.24 8.34
CA ARG A 384 -7.40 -21.24 9.10
C ARG A 384 -7.51 -19.91 8.35
N ALA A 385 -6.41 -19.44 7.75
CA ALA A 385 -6.43 -18.25 6.91
C ALA A 385 -7.29 -18.44 5.65
N ALA A 386 -7.29 -19.64 5.05
CA ALA A 386 -8.13 -19.97 3.89
C ALA A 386 -9.64 -19.91 4.22
N ILE A 387 -10.05 -20.47 5.37
CA ILE A 387 -11.45 -20.38 5.84
C ILE A 387 -11.85 -18.91 6.02
N PHE A 388 -11.01 -18.13 6.68
CA PHE A 388 -11.26 -16.71 6.89
C PHE A 388 -11.35 -15.94 5.55
N ALA A 389 -10.46 -16.24 4.60
CA ALA A 389 -10.47 -15.62 3.27
C ALA A 389 -11.79 -15.90 2.54
N LEU A 390 -12.20 -17.17 2.46
CA LEU A 390 -13.43 -17.58 1.78
C LEU A 390 -14.67 -16.97 2.44
N HIS A 391 -14.77 -17.02 3.77
CA HIS A 391 -15.87 -16.39 4.50
C HIS A 391 -15.91 -14.86 4.25
N SER A 392 -14.74 -14.18 4.27
CA SER A 392 -14.67 -12.74 3.98
C SER A 392 -15.07 -12.37 2.54
N MET A 393 -15.02 -13.34 1.62
CA MET A 393 -15.48 -13.21 0.24
C MET A 393 -16.96 -13.56 0.05
N GLY A 394 -17.66 -13.97 1.12
CA GLY A 394 -19.07 -14.31 1.09
C GLY A 394 -19.38 -15.78 0.81
N PHE A 395 -18.39 -16.67 0.85
CA PHE A 395 -18.65 -18.11 0.72
C PHE A 395 -19.17 -18.70 2.04
N SER A 396 -20.29 -19.41 1.94
CA SER A 396 -20.94 -20.17 3.00
C SER A 396 -21.82 -21.28 2.39
N PRO A 397 -21.77 -22.52 2.88
CA PRO A 397 -20.86 -23.02 3.93
C PRO A 397 -19.42 -23.19 3.42
N VAL A 398 -18.45 -23.10 4.34
CA VAL A 398 -17.05 -23.45 4.06
C VAL A 398 -16.76 -24.86 4.55
N HIS A 399 -16.49 -25.77 3.62
CA HIS A 399 -16.15 -27.15 3.92
C HIS A 399 -14.65 -27.30 4.22
N VAL A 400 -14.30 -28.24 5.09
CA VAL A 400 -12.91 -28.55 5.46
C VAL A 400 -12.69 -30.05 5.36
N THR A 401 -11.64 -30.47 4.66
CA THR A 401 -11.21 -31.87 4.64
C THR A 401 -9.72 -31.97 4.99
N ALA A 402 -9.34 -33.00 5.74
CA ALA A 402 -7.96 -33.28 6.10
C ALA A 402 -7.76 -34.77 6.30
N ARG A 403 -6.51 -35.24 6.23
CA ARG A 403 -6.15 -36.65 6.50
C ARG A 403 -6.58 -37.14 7.89
N ASP A 404 -6.68 -36.22 8.85
CA ASP A 404 -7.03 -36.50 10.24
C ASP A 404 -8.30 -35.71 10.58
N ALA A 405 -9.42 -36.41 10.64
CA ALA A 405 -10.73 -35.82 10.88
C ALA A 405 -10.82 -35.17 12.28
N SER A 406 -10.05 -35.67 13.27
CA SER A 406 -10.04 -35.07 14.61
C SER A 406 -9.44 -33.68 14.60
N LYS A 407 -8.35 -33.48 13.85
CA LYS A 407 -7.71 -32.17 13.65
C LYS A 407 -8.59 -31.21 12.85
N ALA A 408 -9.29 -31.71 11.83
CA ALA A 408 -10.26 -30.90 11.10
C ALA A 408 -11.39 -30.42 12.02
N LYS A 409 -11.96 -31.31 12.84
CA LYS A 409 -13.01 -30.96 13.82
C LYS A 409 -12.52 -29.96 14.86
N ALA A 410 -11.31 -30.14 15.40
CA ALA A 410 -10.72 -29.19 16.34
C ALA A 410 -10.51 -27.81 15.70
N LEU A 411 -10.03 -27.76 14.46
CA LEU A 411 -9.89 -26.51 13.72
C LEU A 411 -11.23 -25.82 13.50
N VAL A 412 -12.27 -26.56 13.10
CA VAL A 412 -13.63 -26.03 12.89
C VAL A 412 -14.21 -25.48 14.19
N ALA A 413 -14.00 -26.15 15.32
CA ALA A 413 -14.49 -25.73 16.62
C ALA A 413 -13.91 -24.40 17.12
N ASP A 414 -12.77 -23.96 16.59
CA ASP A 414 -12.18 -22.66 16.93
C ASP A 414 -12.83 -21.48 16.18
N PHE A 415 -13.63 -21.75 15.15
CA PHE A 415 -14.37 -20.71 14.43
C PHE A 415 -15.77 -20.51 15.03
N PRO A 416 -16.32 -19.27 14.99
CA PRO A 416 -17.69 -19.03 15.42
C PRO A 416 -18.69 -19.84 14.58
N ASP A 417 -19.76 -20.35 15.21
CA ASP A 417 -20.81 -21.11 14.52
C ASP A 417 -21.42 -20.34 13.32
N SER A 418 -21.45 -19.00 13.40
CA SER A 418 -21.94 -18.13 12.33
C SER A 418 -21.13 -18.23 11.03
N TYR A 419 -19.91 -18.77 11.06
CA TYR A 419 -19.09 -18.99 9.85
C TYR A 419 -19.53 -20.22 9.06
N LEU A 420 -20.40 -21.07 9.62
CA LEU A 420 -20.94 -22.28 8.97
C LEU A 420 -19.85 -23.18 8.37
N VAL A 421 -18.78 -23.40 9.13
CA VAL A 421 -17.66 -24.26 8.71
C VAL A 421 -18.00 -25.73 9.00
N ARG A 422 -17.85 -26.61 8.00
CA ARG A 422 -18.28 -28.03 8.10
C ARG A 422 -17.16 -28.99 7.71
N VAL A 423 -16.96 -30.06 8.47
CA VAL A 423 -15.97 -31.10 8.13
C VAL A 423 -16.56 -32.08 7.11
N ILE A 424 -15.78 -32.44 6.10
CA ILE A 424 -16.03 -33.58 5.20
C ILE A 424 -14.93 -34.62 5.46
N ALA A 425 -15.32 -35.75 6.05
CA ALA A 425 -14.40 -36.79 6.49
C ALA A 425 -14.29 -37.97 5.50
N SER A 426 -15.16 -38.05 4.49
CA SER A 426 -15.17 -39.17 3.55
C SER A 426 -15.72 -38.79 2.17
N ALA A 427 -15.42 -39.62 1.16
CA ALA A 427 -15.93 -39.42 -0.19
C ALA A 427 -17.46 -39.53 -0.26
N SER A 428 -18.11 -40.36 0.57
CA SER A 428 -19.56 -40.46 0.60
C SER A 428 -20.20 -39.18 1.11
N GLU A 429 -19.65 -38.56 2.16
CA GLU A 429 -20.11 -37.26 2.65
C GLU A 429 -19.97 -36.14 1.61
N ALA A 430 -18.99 -36.26 0.69
CA ALA A 430 -18.80 -35.31 -0.40
C ALA A 430 -19.86 -35.48 -1.52
N VAL A 431 -20.39 -36.68 -1.71
CA VAL A 431 -21.46 -36.97 -2.69
C VAL A 431 -22.79 -36.40 -2.24
N ASP A 432 -23.05 -36.40 -0.93
CA ASP A 432 -24.31 -35.95 -0.34
C ASP A 432 -24.38 -34.42 -0.11
N LEU A 433 -23.45 -33.64 -0.67
CA LEU A 433 -23.45 -32.18 -0.53
C LEU A 433 -24.59 -31.54 -1.32
N GLU A 434 -25.45 -30.78 -0.62
CA GLU A 434 -26.51 -29.98 -1.24
C GLU A 434 -25.96 -28.94 -2.21
N GLU A 435 -24.84 -28.30 -1.86
CA GLU A 435 -24.14 -27.32 -2.70
C GLU A 435 -22.67 -27.73 -2.89
N CYS A 436 -22.32 -28.15 -4.11
CA CYS A 436 -20.95 -28.55 -4.43
C CYS A 436 -19.98 -27.33 -4.43
N PRO A 437 -18.86 -27.40 -3.70
CA PRO A 437 -17.86 -26.33 -3.65
C PRO A 437 -17.37 -25.90 -5.04
N ARG A 438 -17.37 -24.60 -5.30
CA ARG A 438 -16.84 -24.02 -6.56
C ARG A 438 -15.46 -23.40 -6.44
N VAL A 439 -15.00 -23.19 -5.20
CA VAL A 439 -13.66 -22.73 -4.89
C VAL A 439 -13.00 -23.71 -3.94
N ILE A 440 -11.82 -24.18 -4.30
CA ILE A 440 -10.99 -25.06 -3.48
C ILE A 440 -9.71 -24.33 -3.12
N ILE A 441 -9.36 -24.27 -1.84
CA ILE A 441 -8.04 -23.84 -1.37
C ILE A 441 -7.31 -25.03 -0.75
N SER A 442 -6.27 -25.51 -1.44
CA SER A 442 -5.37 -26.52 -0.91
C SER A 442 -4.27 -25.89 -0.07
N THR A 443 -4.04 -26.46 1.12
CA THR A 443 -3.01 -26.01 2.07
C THR A 443 -2.07 -27.12 2.51
N ILE A 444 -2.21 -28.31 1.92
CA ILE A 444 -1.35 -29.44 2.21
C ILE A 444 0.01 -29.31 1.49
N PRO A 445 1.10 -29.79 2.10
CA PRO A 445 2.38 -29.89 1.40
C PRO A 445 2.28 -30.75 0.15
N ALA A 446 3.01 -30.38 -0.90
CA ALA A 446 3.06 -31.10 -2.17
C ALA A 446 4.31 -31.98 -2.32
N ASP A 447 5.08 -32.17 -1.24
CA ASP A 447 6.26 -33.04 -1.17
C ASP A 447 5.90 -34.52 -0.96
N LYS A 448 4.62 -34.82 -0.73
CA LYS A 448 4.09 -36.16 -0.48
C LYS A 448 2.86 -36.43 -1.34
N PRO A 449 2.54 -37.72 -1.61
CA PRO A 449 1.28 -38.07 -2.24
C PRO A 449 0.08 -37.57 -1.44
N VAL A 450 -1.00 -37.22 -2.15
CA VAL A 450 -2.27 -36.84 -1.52
C VAL A 450 -2.82 -38.06 -0.77
N ASP A 451 -3.17 -37.87 0.50
CA ASP A 451 -3.76 -38.89 1.36
C ASP A 451 -5.05 -39.46 0.76
N ALA A 452 -5.33 -40.75 0.99
CA ALA A 452 -6.47 -41.44 0.39
C ALA A 452 -7.82 -40.80 0.74
N VAL A 453 -8.01 -40.31 1.98
CA VAL A 453 -9.24 -39.64 2.40
C VAL A 453 -9.42 -38.34 1.64
N VAL A 454 -8.37 -37.51 1.64
CA VAL A 454 -8.36 -36.21 0.95
C VAL A 454 -8.55 -36.39 -0.55
N ARG A 455 -7.89 -37.39 -1.16
CA ARG A 455 -8.02 -37.71 -2.57
C ARG A 455 -9.44 -38.13 -2.91
N GLY A 456 -10.05 -38.99 -2.10
CA GLY A 456 -11.44 -39.42 -2.29
C GLY A 456 -12.42 -38.24 -2.28
N VAL A 457 -12.30 -37.35 -1.29
CA VAL A 457 -13.14 -36.13 -1.21
C VAL A 457 -12.89 -35.21 -2.41
N LEU A 458 -11.64 -34.92 -2.73
CA LEU A 458 -11.28 -34.06 -3.86
C LEU A 458 -11.81 -34.59 -5.18
N THR A 459 -11.59 -35.88 -5.49
CA THR A 459 -12.08 -36.48 -6.73
C THR A 459 -13.59 -36.34 -6.86
N GLN A 460 -14.36 -36.54 -5.78
CA GLN A 460 -15.81 -36.34 -5.82
C GLN A 460 -16.18 -34.88 -6.07
N VAL A 461 -15.62 -33.94 -5.30
CA VAL A 461 -15.92 -32.50 -5.47
C VAL A 461 -15.54 -32.00 -6.85
N LEU A 462 -14.38 -32.42 -7.38
CA LEU A 462 -13.91 -32.01 -8.70
C LEU A 462 -14.83 -32.51 -9.82
N VAL A 463 -15.32 -33.75 -9.73
CA VAL A 463 -16.21 -34.39 -10.72
C VAL A 463 -17.66 -33.95 -10.60
N LEU A 464 -18.15 -33.69 -9.38
CA LEU A 464 -19.51 -33.18 -9.08
C LEU A 464 -19.67 -31.68 -9.39
N SER A 465 -18.61 -31.03 -9.82
CA SER A 465 -18.62 -29.65 -10.29
C SER A 465 -18.78 -29.48 -11.82
N PRO A 466 -19.49 -30.32 -12.62
CA PRO A 466 -19.70 -29.99 -14.01
C PRO A 466 -20.83 -28.95 -14.07
N ASN A 467 -20.55 -27.72 -14.52
CA ASN A 467 -21.62 -26.74 -14.74
C ASN A 467 -21.47 -25.98 -16.06
N PRO A 468 -22.57 -25.84 -16.84
CA PRO A 468 -22.70 -24.87 -17.93
C PRO A 468 -22.57 -23.37 -17.55
N ARG A 469 -22.42 -23.01 -16.26
CA ARG A 469 -22.27 -21.60 -15.78
C ARG A 469 -20.82 -21.08 -15.66
N GLY A 470 -19.81 -21.93 -15.81
CA GLY A 470 -18.40 -21.52 -15.74
C GLY A 470 -17.51 -22.52 -15.00
N ASN A 471 -16.19 -22.29 -15.04
CA ASN A 471 -15.16 -23.16 -14.48
C ASN A 471 -15.00 -22.93 -12.97
N GLY A 472 -14.86 -24.01 -12.18
CA GLY A 472 -14.48 -23.92 -10.76
C GLY A 472 -13.06 -23.36 -10.60
N VAL A 473 -12.67 -22.93 -9.40
CA VAL A 473 -11.32 -22.41 -9.14
C VAL A 473 -10.61 -23.19 -8.06
N LEU A 474 -9.41 -23.70 -8.36
CA LEU A 474 -8.53 -24.33 -7.37
C LEU A 474 -7.30 -23.45 -7.16
N LEU A 475 -7.10 -23.03 -5.92
CA LEU A 475 -5.90 -22.37 -5.44
C LEU A 475 -5.07 -23.36 -4.61
N ASP A 476 -3.84 -23.63 -4.99
CA ASP A 476 -2.93 -24.44 -4.19
C ASP A 476 -1.85 -23.58 -3.53
N MET A 477 -1.78 -23.58 -2.20
CA MET A 477 -0.79 -22.81 -1.46
C MET A 477 0.61 -23.39 -1.54
N ALA A 478 0.74 -24.68 -1.86
CA ALA A 478 2.03 -25.25 -2.17
C ALA A 478 2.53 -24.72 -3.52
N TYR A 479 3.76 -24.23 -3.55
CA TYR A 479 4.40 -23.71 -4.76
C TYR A 479 5.62 -24.53 -5.21
N LYS A 480 5.86 -25.66 -4.54
CA LYS A 480 6.92 -26.62 -4.87
C LYS A 480 6.37 -28.05 -4.78
N PRO A 481 6.36 -28.80 -5.89
CA PRO A 481 6.68 -28.38 -7.27
C PRO A 481 5.74 -27.28 -7.80
N SER A 482 6.07 -26.69 -8.96
CA SER A 482 5.23 -25.64 -9.59
C SER A 482 3.86 -26.15 -10.06
N PHE A 483 3.75 -27.46 -10.28
CA PHE A 483 2.51 -28.16 -10.60
C PHE A 483 2.35 -29.32 -9.61
N THR A 484 1.40 -29.19 -8.69
CA THR A 484 1.27 -30.09 -7.53
C THR A 484 0.39 -31.31 -7.85
N PRO A 485 0.45 -32.38 -7.03
CA PRO A 485 -0.49 -33.49 -7.16
C PRO A 485 -1.97 -33.09 -7.03
N VAL A 486 -2.29 -32.05 -6.25
CA VAL A 486 -3.67 -31.55 -6.13
C VAL A 486 -4.11 -30.81 -7.38
N MET A 487 -3.23 -29.99 -7.97
CA MET A 487 -3.47 -29.35 -9.26
C MET A 487 -3.65 -30.39 -10.36
N GLN A 488 -2.87 -31.47 -10.34
CA GLN A 488 -3.00 -32.58 -11.30
C GLN A 488 -4.39 -33.23 -11.22
N LEU A 489 -4.92 -33.50 -10.02
CA LEU A 489 -6.28 -34.05 -9.88
C LEU A 489 -7.34 -33.12 -10.48
N ALA A 490 -7.20 -31.81 -10.30
CA ALA A 490 -8.13 -30.83 -10.86
C ALA A 490 -8.01 -30.68 -12.39
N GLU A 491 -6.79 -30.74 -12.92
CA GLU A 491 -6.53 -30.76 -14.36
C GLU A 491 -7.14 -32.01 -15.02
N GLU A 492 -6.94 -33.19 -14.41
CA GLU A 492 -7.50 -34.47 -14.88
C GLU A 492 -9.03 -34.49 -14.87
N ALA A 493 -9.65 -33.83 -13.89
CA ALA A 493 -11.11 -33.69 -13.84
C ALA A 493 -11.66 -32.73 -14.91
N GLY A 494 -10.86 -31.74 -15.34
CA GLY A 494 -11.23 -30.72 -16.32
C GLY A 494 -12.20 -29.67 -15.78
N GLY A 495 -12.23 -28.48 -16.42
CA GLY A 495 -13.17 -27.41 -16.05
C GLY A 495 -12.81 -26.63 -14.79
N TRP A 496 -11.57 -26.74 -14.30
CA TRP A 496 -11.06 -25.97 -13.16
C TRP A 496 -9.96 -25.01 -13.58
N LYS A 497 -10.07 -23.75 -13.15
CA LYS A 497 -9.00 -22.77 -13.25
C LYS A 497 -8.03 -22.96 -12.09
N LEU A 498 -6.77 -23.22 -12.42
CA LEU A 498 -5.72 -23.43 -11.44
C LEU A 498 -4.98 -22.13 -11.12
N ILE A 499 -4.84 -21.81 -9.84
CA ILE A 499 -4.05 -20.69 -9.33
C ILE A 499 -2.89 -21.26 -8.50
N PRO A 500 -1.63 -21.02 -8.88
CA PRO A 500 -0.48 -21.52 -8.14
C PRO A 500 -0.15 -20.64 -6.92
N GLY A 501 0.41 -21.25 -5.88
CA GLY A 501 0.69 -20.59 -4.60
C GLY A 501 1.70 -19.44 -4.67
N LEU A 502 2.52 -19.36 -5.73
CA LEU A 502 3.42 -18.22 -5.95
C LEU A 502 2.66 -16.89 -6.12
N GLU A 503 1.46 -16.93 -6.71
CA GLU A 503 0.61 -15.74 -6.86
C GLU A 503 0.20 -15.22 -5.47
N VAL A 504 -0.13 -16.13 -4.55
CA VAL A 504 -0.47 -15.78 -3.16
C VAL A 504 0.76 -15.27 -2.43
N LEU A 505 1.94 -15.87 -2.63
CA LEU A 505 3.19 -15.42 -2.02
C LEU A 505 3.49 -13.96 -2.38
N ALA A 506 3.32 -13.57 -3.65
CA ALA A 506 3.45 -12.19 -4.09
C ALA A 506 2.40 -11.30 -3.43
N ALA A 507 1.12 -11.68 -3.48
CA ALA A 507 0.02 -10.87 -2.94
C ALA A 507 0.13 -10.65 -1.42
N GLN A 508 0.34 -11.71 -0.63
CA GLN A 508 0.51 -11.61 0.82
C GLN A 508 1.74 -10.76 1.20
N GLY A 509 2.78 -10.80 0.36
CA GLY A 509 4.01 -10.04 0.55
C GLY A 509 3.83 -8.55 0.24
N CYS A 510 3.00 -8.19 -0.74
CA CYS A 510 2.61 -6.79 -0.95
C CYS A 510 1.96 -6.19 0.31
N TYR A 511 1.01 -6.92 0.92
CA TYR A 511 0.36 -6.46 2.14
C TYR A 511 1.31 -6.36 3.33
N GLN A 512 2.28 -7.27 3.46
CA GLN A 512 3.35 -7.16 4.45
C GLN A 512 4.18 -5.90 4.24
N PHE A 513 4.62 -5.68 3.01
CA PHE A 513 5.43 -4.52 2.65
C PHE A 513 4.70 -3.21 2.94
N GLU A 514 3.41 -3.14 2.61
CA GLU A 514 2.55 -2.00 2.92
C GLU A 514 2.43 -1.78 4.44
N LEU A 515 2.17 -2.83 5.22
CA LEU A 515 2.09 -2.72 6.68
C LEU A 515 3.39 -2.21 7.32
N TRP A 516 4.53 -2.63 6.79
CA TRP A 516 5.84 -2.22 7.33
C TRP A 516 6.27 -0.82 6.91
N THR A 517 5.97 -0.43 5.66
CA THR A 517 6.56 0.77 5.05
C THR A 517 5.56 1.91 4.86
N GLY A 518 4.25 1.62 4.83
CA GLY A 518 3.20 2.53 4.38
C GLY A 518 3.14 2.70 2.86
N ILE A 519 4.00 2.00 2.10
CA ILE A 519 4.04 2.08 0.65
C ILE A 519 3.32 0.87 0.05
N THR A 520 2.26 1.12 -0.72
CA THR A 520 1.56 0.08 -1.48
C THR A 520 2.29 -0.18 -2.80
N PRO A 521 2.93 -1.35 -3.00
CA PRO A 521 3.60 -1.68 -4.25
C PRO A 521 2.61 -2.14 -5.32
N LEU A 522 3.00 -2.13 -6.59
CA LEU A 522 2.24 -2.83 -7.62
C LEU A 522 2.41 -4.33 -7.48
N PHE A 523 1.30 -5.07 -7.57
CA PHE A 523 1.32 -6.52 -7.54
C PHE A 523 2.23 -7.13 -8.60
N ASN A 524 2.27 -6.56 -9.81
CA ASN A 524 3.13 -7.07 -10.88
C ASN A 524 4.62 -6.96 -10.53
N ASP A 525 5.06 -5.89 -9.87
CA ASP A 525 6.45 -5.73 -9.45
C ASP A 525 6.83 -6.80 -8.41
N ALA A 526 5.93 -7.06 -7.46
CA ALA A 526 6.11 -8.12 -6.47
C ALA A 526 6.13 -9.52 -7.13
N ARG A 527 5.21 -9.76 -8.06
CA ARG A 527 5.10 -11.02 -8.80
C ARG A 527 6.35 -11.29 -9.62
N GLU A 528 6.87 -10.30 -10.34
CA GLU A 528 8.13 -10.41 -11.10
C GLU A 528 9.31 -10.77 -10.20
N ALA A 529 9.41 -10.15 -9.02
CA ALA A 529 10.46 -10.45 -8.04
C ALA A 529 10.38 -11.90 -7.51
N VAL A 530 9.17 -12.41 -7.27
CA VAL A 530 8.95 -13.79 -6.84
C VAL A 530 9.31 -14.81 -7.94
N LEU A 531 8.92 -14.51 -9.18
CA LEU A 531 9.19 -15.36 -10.34
C LEU A 531 10.65 -15.28 -10.82
N GLY A 532 11.40 -14.25 -10.42
CA GLY A 532 12.76 -14.00 -10.89
C GLY A 532 12.83 -13.44 -12.31
N ILE A 533 11.74 -12.85 -12.80
CA ILE A 533 11.64 -12.24 -14.12
C ILE A 533 12.18 -10.81 -14.03
N GLY A 534 13.07 -10.41 -14.95
CA GLY A 534 13.57 -9.03 -15.05
C GLY A 534 14.57 -8.60 -13.97
N MET A 535 14.96 -9.47 -13.03
CA MET A 535 16.08 -9.19 -12.13
C MET A 535 17.40 -9.31 -12.92
N GLN A 536 18.04 -8.17 -13.20
CA GLN A 536 19.47 -8.18 -13.49
C GLN A 536 20.17 -8.79 -12.27
N LYS A 537 20.94 -9.86 -12.47
CA LYS A 537 21.81 -10.38 -11.41
C LYS A 537 22.74 -9.22 -10.98
N PRO A 538 23.00 -9.08 -9.67
CA PRO A 538 23.84 -8.02 -9.14
C PRO A 538 25.23 -7.99 -9.78
#